data_AF-A0A919C4U0-F1
#
_entry.id   AF-A0A919C4U0-F1
#
_cell.length_a   1.000
_cell.length_b   1.000
_cell.length_c   1.000
_cell.angle_alpha   90.00
_cell.angle_beta   90.00
_cell.angle_gamma   90.00
#
_symmetry.space_group_name_H-M   'P 1'
#
loop_
_entity.id
_entity.type
_entity.pdbx_description
1 polymer ?
#
loop_
_entity_poly.entity_id
_entity_poly.type
_entity_poly.pdbx_seq_one_letter_code
_entity_poly.pdbx_strand_id
1 'polypeptide(L)'
;MAFGTEELRVLRRALALALHPGHASAEDVQDCFRLAETLDEAMCEGARLRAFLVADLDRYRGALPGSVAGYLTLLEEALGAGHRPTPDDLAALRALRGNPTAAALLDRCQALAEQDVRARFAQGARKVPAPAVPPARTRLKALAGGARQTGAAPDGEEAEEPSQTPEKPAEKPAERPAPEPAAPKRPVPTPGEVFPRRRPTPPQGRRLAAG
;
A
#
# COMPACT_ATOMS: atom_id res chain seq x y z
N MET A 1 -5.32 -18.16 10.07
CA MET A 1 -4.72 -19.49 10.27
C MET A 1 -5.43 -20.16 11.44
N ALA A 2 -5.69 -21.46 11.36
CA ALA A 2 -6.31 -22.24 12.43
C ALA A 2 -5.40 -23.43 12.75
N PHE A 3 -5.16 -23.68 14.04
CA PHE A 3 -4.36 -24.80 14.48
C PHE A 3 -5.19 -26.08 14.58
N GLY A 4 -4.60 -27.20 14.18
CA GLY A 4 -5.15 -28.53 14.39
C GLY A 4 -5.00 -29.01 15.84
N THR A 5 -5.67 -30.11 16.19
CA THR A 5 -5.62 -30.67 17.55
C THR A 5 -4.21 -31.09 17.97
N GLU A 6 -3.42 -31.65 17.06
CA GLU A 6 -2.04 -32.07 17.36
C GLU A 6 -1.11 -30.87 17.56
N GLU A 7 -1.22 -29.87 16.69
CA GLU A 7 -0.46 -28.63 16.81
C GLU A 7 -0.76 -27.92 18.14
N LEU A 8 -2.03 -27.91 18.56
CA LEU A 8 -2.43 -27.36 19.85
C LEU A 8 -1.87 -28.16 21.04
N ARG A 9 -1.75 -29.49 20.93
CA ARG A 9 -1.11 -30.31 21.97
C ARG A 9 0.39 -29.99 22.08
N VAL A 10 1.08 -29.90 20.95
CA VAL A 10 2.51 -29.53 20.90
C VAL A 10 2.70 -28.13 21.49
N LEU A 11 1.87 -27.15 21.11
CA LEU A 11 1.94 -25.79 21.63
C LEU A 11 1.69 -25.73 23.15
N ARG A 12 0.67 -26.44 23.65
CA ARG A 12 0.38 -26.51 25.10
C ARG A 12 1.56 -27.10 25.87
N ARG A 13 2.20 -28.14 25.33
CA ARG A 13 3.38 -28.75 25.93
C ARG A 13 4.59 -27.82 25.90
N ALA A 14 4.84 -27.14 24.79
CA ALA A 14 5.89 -26.12 24.67
C ALA A 14 5.71 -25.00 25.70
N LEU A 15 4.48 -24.51 25.89
CA LEU A 15 4.15 -23.51 26.90
C LEU A 15 4.38 -24.04 28.33
N ALA A 16 4.01 -25.29 28.61
CA ALA A 16 4.27 -25.90 29.91
C ALA A 16 5.77 -25.97 30.23
N LEU A 17 6.60 -26.32 29.25
CA LEU A 17 8.06 -26.33 29.36
C LEU A 17 8.65 -24.92 29.56
N ALA A 18 8.08 -23.90 28.90
CA ALA A 18 8.51 -22.51 29.06
C ALA A 18 8.19 -21.94 30.46
N LEU A 19 7.05 -22.33 31.04
CA LEU A 19 6.61 -21.89 32.36
C LEU A 19 7.26 -22.66 33.51
N HIS A 20 7.58 -23.94 33.29
CA HIS A 20 8.23 -24.81 34.28
C HIS A 20 9.48 -25.42 33.65
N PRO A 21 10.60 -24.67 33.66
CA PRO A 21 11.84 -25.13 33.05
C PRO A 21 12.32 -26.41 33.72
N GLY A 22 12.22 -27.52 32.98
CA GLY A 22 12.70 -28.84 33.35
C GLY A 22 13.38 -29.49 32.14
N HIS A 23 13.73 -30.77 32.25
CA HIS A 23 14.28 -31.50 31.11
C HIS A 23 13.19 -31.77 30.07
N ALA A 24 13.22 -31.04 28.95
CA ALA A 24 12.47 -31.38 27.77
C ALA A 24 13.06 -32.65 27.12
N SER A 25 12.22 -33.56 26.67
CA SER A 25 12.72 -34.70 25.88
C SER A 25 13.20 -34.23 24.51
N ALA A 26 14.12 -34.99 23.89
CA ALA A 26 14.58 -34.69 22.53
C ALA A 26 13.42 -34.69 21.51
N GLU A 27 12.41 -35.53 21.73
CA GLU A 27 11.20 -35.59 20.91
C GLU A 27 10.36 -34.32 21.04
N ASP A 28 10.15 -33.82 22.26
CA ASP A 28 9.38 -32.59 22.49
C ASP A 28 10.03 -31.38 21.82
N VAL A 29 11.37 -31.31 21.86
CA VAL A 29 12.15 -30.26 21.19
C VAL A 29 12.00 -30.38 19.67
N GLN A 30 12.11 -31.60 19.12
CA GLN A 30 11.97 -31.84 17.68
C GLN A 30 10.55 -31.57 17.17
N ASP A 31 9.52 -31.85 17.97
CA ASP A 31 8.13 -31.52 17.67
C ASP A 31 7.91 -30.00 17.64
N CYS A 32 8.53 -29.26 18.57
CA CYS A 32 8.45 -27.80 18.59
C CYS A 32 9.12 -27.19 17.34
N PHE A 33 10.29 -27.69 16.94
CA PHE A 33 10.95 -27.23 15.71
C PHE A 33 10.11 -27.50 14.48
N ARG A 34 9.55 -28.71 14.35
CA ARG A 34 8.64 -29.05 13.23
C ARG A 34 7.42 -28.13 13.19
N LEU A 35 6.81 -27.85 14.34
CA LEU A 35 5.68 -26.91 14.42
C LEU A 35 6.08 -25.47 14.07
N ALA A 36 7.29 -25.03 14.45
CA ALA A 36 7.78 -23.71 14.08
C ALA A 36 8.01 -23.61 12.56
N GLU A 37 8.61 -24.63 11.93
CA GLU A 37 8.80 -24.68 10.48
C GLU A 37 7.47 -24.63 9.73
N THR A 38 6.45 -25.40 10.15
CA THR A 38 5.12 -25.36 9.50
C THR A 38 4.44 -24.00 9.68
N LEU A 39 4.61 -23.36 10.83
CA LEU A 39 4.12 -22.00 11.08
C LEU A 39 4.80 -20.97 10.17
N ASP A 40 6.13 -21.01 10.09
CA ASP A 40 6.91 -20.09 9.27
C ASP A 40 6.56 -20.23 7.78
N GLU A 41 6.40 -21.46 7.30
CA GLU A 41 5.94 -21.73 5.93
C GLU A 41 4.52 -21.16 5.71
N ALA A 42 3.58 -21.41 6.63
CA ALA A 42 2.23 -20.87 6.55
C ALA A 42 2.21 -19.33 6.60
N MET A 43 3.10 -18.70 7.36
CA MET A 43 3.27 -17.25 7.42
C MET A 43 3.82 -16.70 6.10
N CYS A 44 4.81 -17.39 5.51
CA CYS A 44 5.38 -17.04 4.21
C CYS A 44 4.33 -17.15 3.10
N GLU A 45 3.57 -18.23 3.06
CA GLU A 45 2.49 -18.41 2.10
C GLU A 45 1.38 -17.37 2.30
N GLY A 46 1.02 -17.08 3.56
CA GLY A 46 0.10 -15.98 3.87
C GLY A 46 0.60 -14.63 3.36
N ALA A 47 1.91 -14.37 3.40
CA ALA A 47 2.49 -13.16 2.82
C ALA A 47 2.42 -13.15 1.29
N ARG A 48 2.63 -14.29 0.63
CA ARG A 48 2.48 -14.42 -0.83
C ARG A 48 1.04 -14.17 -1.27
N LEU A 49 0.06 -14.76 -0.59
CA LEU A 49 -1.36 -14.53 -0.87
C LEU A 49 -1.74 -13.05 -0.70
N ARG A 50 -1.27 -12.40 0.36
CA ARG A 50 -1.50 -10.95 0.55
C ARG A 50 -0.85 -10.12 -0.56
N ALA A 51 0.37 -10.45 -0.98
CA ALA A 51 1.03 -9.74 -2.08
C ALA A 51 0.23 -9.87 -3.39
N PHE A 52 -0.33 -11.05 -3.66
CA PHE A 52 -1.22 -11.27 -4.80
C PHE A 52 -2.51 -10.42 -4.69
N LEU A 53 -3.19 -10.42 -3.55
CA LEU A 53 -4.39 -9.61 -3.33
C LEU A 53 -4.12 -8.11 -3.53
N VAL A 54 -2.99 -7.60 -3.04
CA VAL A 54 -2.60 -6.19 -3.22
C VAL A 54 -2.34 -5.86 -4.69
N ALA A 55 -1.66 -6.75 -5.43
CA ALA A 55 -1.44 -6.56 -6.86
C ALA A 55 -2.75 -6.58 -7.66
N ASP A 56 -3.69 -7.45 -7.30
CA ASP A 56 -5.02 -7.46 -7.90
C ASP A 56 -5.81 -6.20 -7.53
N LEU A 57 -5.70 -5.67 -6.30
CA LEU A 57 -6.33 -4.39 -5.93
C LEU A 57 -5.91 -3.26 -6.86
N ASP A 58 -4.63 -3.15 -7.18
CA ASP A 58 -4.13 -2.12 -8.10
C ASP A 58 -4.71 -2.30 -9.51
N ARG A 59 -4.84 -3.55 -9.98
CA ARG A 59 -5.49 -3.86 -11.27
C ARG A 59 -6.96 -3.45 -11.28
N TYR A 60 -7.71 -3.81 -10.24
CA TYR A 60 -9.12 -3.45 -10.13
C TYR A 60 -9.29 -1.93 -10.00
N ARG A 61 -8.42 -1.25 -9.23
CA ARG A 61 -8.44 0.21 -9.10
C ARG A 61 -8.18 0.90 -10.44
N GLY A 62 -7.22 0.41 -11.22
CA GLY A 62 -6.90 0.93 -12.56
C GLY A 62 -8.01 0.73 -13.61
N ALA A 63 -8.96 -0.17 -13.35
CA ALA A 63 -10.11 -0.44 -14.21
C ALA A 63 -11.38 0.33 -13.81
N LEU A 64 -11.31 1.21 -12.80
CA LEU A 64 -12.46 2.03 -12.39
C LEU A 64 -12.84 3.05 -13.48
N PRO A 65 -14.14 3.34 -13.64
CA PRO A 65 -15.28 2.87 -12.84
C PRO A 65 -15.84 1.50 -13.27
N GLY A 66 -15.31 0.84 -14.31
CA GLY A 66 -15.86 -0.42 -14.83
C GLY A 66 -15.80 -1.61 -13.85
N SER A 67 -14.96 -1.51 -12.82
CA SER A 67 -14.66 -2.57 -11.86
C SER A 67 -15.20 -2.32 -10.45
N VAL A 68 -16.09 -1.33 -10.21
CA VAL A 68 -16.52 -0.90 -8.86
C VAL A 68 -16.86 -2.07 -7.95
N ALA A 69 -17.75 -2.97 -8.39
CA ALA A 69 -18.21 -4.08 -7.56
C ALA A 69 -17.06 -5.01 -7.15
N GLY A 70 -16.16 -5.34 -8.10
CA GLY A 70 -15.00 -6.19 -7.81
C GLY A 70 -13.98 -5.49 -6.91
N TYR A 71 -13.73 -4.19 -7.14
CA TYR A 71 -12.81 -3.40 -6.32
C TYR A 71 -13.28 -3.32 -4.86
N LEU A 72 -14.56 -3.04 -4.61
CA LEU A 72 -15.08 -2.92 -3.24
C LEU A 72 -15.03 -4.25 -2.47
N THR A 73 -15.43 -5.36 -3.11
CA THR A 73 -15.36 -6.69 -2.49
C THR A 73 -13.92 -7.10 -2.21
N LEU A 74 -13.01 -6.90 -3.17
CA LEU A 74 -11.60 -7.24 -3.00
C LEU A 74 -10.93 -6.37 -1.94
N LEU A 75 -11.30 -5.09 -1.84
CA LEU A 75 -10.79 -4.21 -0.80
C LEU A 75 -11.22 -4.68 0.58
N GLU A 76 -12.48 -5.08 0.76
CA GLU A 76 -12.95 -5.63 2.03
C GLU A 76 -12.20 -6.90 2.45
N GLU A 77 -11.99 -7.83 1.50
CA GLU A 77 -11.21 -9.04 1.72
C GLU A 77 -9.76 -8.72 2.11
N ALA A 78 -9.10 -7.82 1.37
CA ALA A 78 -7.75 -7.40 1.65
C ALA A 78 -7.62 -6.74 3.03
N LEU A 79 -8.58 -5.90 3.43
CA LEU A 79 -8.62 -5.30 4.77
C LEU A 79 -8.78 -6.38 5.86
N GLY A 80 -9.59 -7.41 5.61
CA GLY A 80 -9.70 -8.59 6.49
C GLY A 80 -8.40 -9.38 6.60
N ALA A 81 -7.61 -9.42 5.52
CA ALA A 81 -6.29 -10.03 5.47
C ALA A 81 -5.17 -9.15 6.05
N GLY A 82 -5.48 -7.94 6.54
CA GLY A 82 -4.51 -7.02 7.15
C GLY A 82 -3.87 -6.02 6.20
N HIS A 83 -4.44 -5.81 5.01
CA HIS A 83 -4.05 -4.71 4.12
C HIS A 83 -4.21 -3.36 4.83
N ARG A 84 -3.23 -2.47 4.64
CA ARG A 84 -3.29 -1.09 5.14
C ARG A 84 -3.74 -0.18 4.00
N PRO A 85 -4.88 0.53 4.13
CA PRO A 85 -5.40 1.37 3.06
C PRO A 85 -4.34 2.38 2.58
N THR A 86 -4.16 2.44 1.27
CA THR A 86 -3.24 3.39 0.64
C THR A 86 -3.94 4.73 0.36
N PRO A 87 -3.19 5.82 0.11
CA PRO A 87 -3.79 7.06 -0.36
C PRO A 87 -4.63 6.87 -1.63
N ASP A 88 -4.20 5.98 -2.53
CA ASP A 88 -4.92 5.65 -3.77
C ASP A 88 -6.24 4.93 -3.49
N ASP A 89 -6.28 4.05 -2.48
CA ASP A 89 -7.54 3.44 -2.04
C ASP A 89 -8.53 4.50 -1.55
N LEU A 90 -8.04 5.44 -0.72
CA LEU A 90 -8.88 6.54 -0.23
C LEU A 90 -9.33 7.47 -1.37
N ALA A 91 -8.48 7.70 -2.37
CA ALA A 91 -8.83 8.50 -3.54
C ALA A 91 -9.90 7.80 -4.39
N ALA A 92 -9.73 6.50 -4.65
CA ALA A 92 -10.69 5.68 -5.39
C ALA A 92 -12.06 5.65 -4.70
N LEU A 93 -12.11 5.38 -3.39
CA LEU A 93 -13.35 5.41 -2.61
C LEU A 93 -14.02 6.79 -2.63
N ARG A 94 -13.25 7.88 -2.55
CA ARG A 94 -13.80 9.24 -2.66
C ARG A 94 -14.29 9.60 -4.07
N ALA A 95 -13.81 8.93 -5.11
CA ALA A 95 -14.28 9.11 -6.48
C ALA A 95 -15.61 8.37 -6.73
N LEU A 96 -15.87 7.30 -5.99
CA LEU A 96 -17.10 6.49 -6.03
C LEU A 96 -18.26 7.11 -5.22
N ARG A 97 -18.40 8.44 -5.25
CA ARG A 97 -19.43 9.16 -4.47
C ARG A 97 -20.82 8.69 -4.86
N GLY A 98 -21.69 8.56 -3.86
CA GLY A 98 -23.07 8.08 -4.03
C GLY A 98 -23.23 6.56 -3.89
N ASN A 99 -22.13 5.80 -3.79
CA ASN A 99 -22.20 4.39 -3.44
C ASN A 99 -22.12 4.22 -1.90
N PRO A 100 -23.14 3.64 -1.24
CA PRO A 100 -23.16 3.50 0.22
C PRO A 100 -22.09 2.53 0.73
N THR A 101 -21.78 1.47 -0.02
CA THR A 101 -20.73 0.50 0.32
C THR A 101 -19.35 1.17 0.27
N ALA A 102 -19.10 2.00 -0.75
CA ALA A 102 -17.85 2.75 -0.86
C ALA A 102 -17.71 3.77 0.28
N ALA A 103 -18.80 4.41 0.71
CA ALA A 103 -18.80 5.32 1.85
C ALA A 103 -18.46 4.59 3.16
N ALA A 104 -19.10 3.45 3.44
CA ALA A 104 -18.82 2.65 4.63
C ALA A 104 -17.36 2.13 4.66
N LEU A 105 -16.85 1.67 3.51
CA LEU A 105 -15.46 1.27 3.38
C LEU A 105 -14.50 2.45 3.56
N LEU A 106 -14.85 3.64 3.09
CA LEU A 106 -14.05 4.85 3.27
C LEU A 106 -13.91 5.19 4.76
N ASP A 107 -15.00 5.17 5.52
CA ASP A 107 -14.99 5.44 6.96
C ASP A 107 -14.10 4.42 7.70
N ARG A 108 -14.24 3.14 7.37
CA ARG A 108 -13.39 2.06 7.92
C ARG A 108 -11.93 2.27 7.57
N CYS A 109 -11.61 2.60 6.32
CA CYS A 109 -10.24 2.82 5.87
C CYS A 109 -9.61 4.03 6.57
N GLN A 110 -10.36 5.10 6.80
CA GLN A 110 -9.88 6.28 7.54
C GLN A 110 -9.55 5.92 8.99
N ALA A 111 -10.44 5.20 9.68
CA ALA A 111 -10.19 4.74 11.04
C ALA A 111 -8.93 3.86 11.14
N LEU A 112 -8.74 2.94 10.18
CA LEU A 112 -7.53 2.11 10.11
C LEU A 112 -6.27 2.93 9.84
N ALA A 113 -6.33 3.92 8.94
CA ALA A 113 -5.20 4.80 8.65
C ALA A 113 -4.81 5.65 9.87
N GLU A 114 -5.79 6.18 10.60
CA GLU A 114 -5.55 6.91 11.85
C GLU A 114 -4.90 6.02 12.92
N GLN A 115 -5.42 4.81 13.11
CA GLN A 115 -4.84 3.84 14.03
C GLN A 115 -3.38 3.52 13.66
N ASP A 116 -3.10 3.36 12.37
CA ASP A 116 -1.75 3.06 11.88
C ASP A 116 -0.79 4.23 12.15
N VAL A 117 -1.24 5.46 11.92
CA VAL A 117 -0.47 6.67 12.24
C VAL A 117 -0.21 6.77 13.75
N ARG A 118 -1.24 6.56 14.59
CA ARG A 118 -1.11 6.57 16.05
C ARG A 118 -0.13 5.48 16.54
N ALA A 119 -0.21 4.27 15.98
CA ALA A 119 0.69 3.17 16.32
C ALA A 119 2.15 3.53 16.00
N ARG A 120 2.41 4.15 14.84
CA ARG A 120 3.76 4.61 14.45
C ARG A 120 4.31 5.66 15.42
N PHE A 121 3.48 6.60 15.85
CA PHE A 121 3.88 7.60 16.85
C PHE A 121 4.13 6.98 18.23
N ALA A 122 3.27 6.04 18.67
CA ALA A 122 3.42 5.35 19.95
C ALA A 122 4.69 4.48 20.02
N GLN A 123 5.07 3.86 18.90
CA GLN A 123 6.30 3.05 18.79
C GLN A 123 7.58 3.89 18.75
N GLY A 124 7.51 5.22 18.86
CA GLY A 124 8.66 6.11 18.74
C GLY A 124 9.27 6.12 17.34
N ALA A 125 8.60 5.50 16.37
CA ALA A 125 9.09 5.28 15.02
C ALA A 125 8.81 6.51 14.14
N ARG A 126 9.44 7.64 14.50
CA ARG A 126 9.98 8.67 13.60
C ARG A 126 10.55 9.82 14.43
N LYS A 127 11.88 9.92 14.43
CA LYS A 127 12.54 11.21 14.44
C LYS A 127 12.11 11.90 13.14
N VAL A 128 11.05 12.71 13.19
CA VAL A 128 10.70 13.59 12.07
C VAL A 128 11.99 14.35 11.76
N PRO A 129 12.56 14.26 10.54
CA PRO A 129 13.66 15.14 10.19
C PRO A 129 13.11 16.54 10.40
N ALA A 130 13.72 17.28 11.33
CA ALA A 130 13.38 18.68 11.51
C ALA A 130 13.36 19.32 10.12
N PRO A 131 12.33 20.10 9.77
CA PRO A 131 12.31 20.78 8.48
C PRO A 131 13.67 21.46 8.33
N ALA A 132 14.33 21.24 7.19
CA ALA A 132 15.61 21.87 6.89
C ALA A 132 15.35 23.38 6.80
N VAL A 133 15.36 24.05 7.95
CA VAL A 133 15.31 25.49 8.03
C VAL A 133 16.67 25.96 7.50
N PRO A 134 16.72 26.66 6.35
CA PRO A 134 17.98 27.23 5.88
C PRO A 134 18.58 28.10 7.00
N PRO A 135 19.90 28.04 7.24
CA PRO A 135 20.56 28.79 8.31
C PRO A 135 20.65 30.26 7.91
N ALA A 136 19.53 30.98 7.94
CA ALA A 136 19.48 32.40 7.67
C ALA A 136 18.31 33.03 8.41
N ARG A 137 18.35 33.01 9.74
CA ARG A 137 17.57 33.93 10.57
C ARG A 137 18.46 34.45 11.68
N THR A 138 19.09 35.59 11.40
CA THR A 138 19.55 36.54 12.42
C THR A 138 18.46 36.66 13.48
N ARG A 139 18.77 36.26 14.72
CA ARG A 139 17.84 36.43 15.84
C ARG A 139 17.60 37.93 16.03
N LEU A 140 16.41 38.40 15.68
CA LEU A 140 15.97 39.76 16.03
C LEU A 140 15.91 39.82 17.55
N LYS A 141 16.86 40.55 18.16
CA LYS A 141 16.75 40.96 19.56
C LYS A 141 15.61 41.97 19.63
N ALA A 142 14.61 41.68 20.47
CA ALA A 142 13.55 42.63 20.76
C ALA A 142 14.18 43.91 21.34
N LEU A 143 14.01 45.03 20.64
CA LEU A 143 14.33 46.36 21.16
C LEU A 143 13.24 46.73 22.15
N ALA A 144 13.59 46.73 23.43
CA ALA A 144 12.77 47.32 24.49
C ALA A 144 12.68 48.83 24.24
N GLY A 145 11.48 49.31 23.93
CA GLY A 145 11.21 50.72 23.75
C GLY A 145 11.23 51.48 25.07
N GLY A 146 11.80 52.69 25.04
CA GLY A 146 11.49 53.76 25.98
C GLY A 146 12.68 54.50 26.57
N ALA A 147 13.04 55.65 25.99
CA ALA A 147 13.38 56.87 26.74
C ALA A 147 13.57 58.04 25.77
N ARG A 148 12.82 59.12 26.00
CA ARG A 148 12.95 60.43 25.35
C ARG A 148 14.34 61.01 25.58
N GLN A 149 14.91 61.65 24.56
CA GLN A 149 15.63 62.91 24.72
C GLN A 149 15.64 63.71 23.42
N THR A 150 15.37 64.98 23.60
CA THR A 150 15.24 66.11 22.68
C THR A 150 16.54 66.42 21.95
N GLY A 151 16.44 66.86 20.69
CA GLY A 151 17.48 67.70 20.08
C GLY A 151 17.61 67.58 18.57
N ALA A 152 17.14 68.63 17.89
CA ALA A 152 17.68 69.19 16.65
C ALA A 152 17.68 68.34 15.35
N ALA A 153 16.80 68.75 14.43
CA ALA A 153 17.09 68.80 12.99
C ALA A 153 18.20 69.88 12.73
N PRO A 154 18.84 70.02 11.54
CA PRO A 154 18.24 69.69 10.24
C PRO A 154 19.18 69.28 9.06
N ASP A 155 18.53 69.03 7.91
CA ASP A 155 18.91 69.25 6.51
C ASP A 155 19.99 68.43 5.75
N GLY A 156 19.67 68.17 4.47
CA GLY A 156 20.51 67.60 3.40
C GLY A 156 19.91 66.30 2.83
N GLU A 157 18.94 66.31 1.91
CA GLU A 157 19.01 66.60 0.46
C GLU A 157 20.06 65.80 -0.35
N GLU A 158 19.62 65.40 -1.55
CA GLU A 158 20.35 64.78 -2.68
C GLU A 158 20.45 63.24 -2.66
N ALA A 159 19.60 62.51 -3.40
CA ALA A 159 19.57 62.32 -4.85
C ALA A 159 20.75 61.49 -5.37
N GLU A 160 20.48 60.26 -5.83
CA GLU A 160 20.99 59.69 -7.09
C GLU A 160 20.48 58.23 -7.25
N GLU A 161 19.50 58.05 -8.15
CA GLU A 161 19.47 56.85 -9.00
C GLU A 161 20.49 57.05 -10.13
N PRO A 162 21.05 55.96 -10.68
CA PRO A 162 20.60 55.66 -12.04
C PRO A 162 20.38 54.17 -12.32
N SER A 163 19.19 53.90 -12.87
CA SER A 163 18.93 53.12 -14.10
C SER A 163 19.98 52.11 -14.60
N GLN A 164 19.55 50.88 -14.89
CA GLN A 164 19.41 50.34 -16.27
C GLN A 164 19.05 48.83 -16.26
N THR A 165 17.79 48.57 -16.62
CA THR A 165 17.22 47.61 -17.61
C THR A 165 17.73 46.15 -17.79
N PRO A 166 16.86 45.27 -18.30
CA PRO A 166 16.80 43.84 -17.94
C PRO A 166 17.23 42.90 -19.07
N GLU A 167 17.66 41.68 -18.74
CA GLU A 167 17.75 40.59 -19.72
C GLU A 167 17.26 39.24 -19.16
N LYS A 168 16.22 38.71 -19.79
CA LYS A 168 15.96 37.28 -19.99
C LYS A 168 16.12 37.03 -21.49
N PRO A 169 16.58 35.85 -21.93
CA PRO A 169 15.59 34.90 -22.47
C PRO A 169 15.87 33.42 -22.18
N ALA A 170 14.81 32.64 -22.44
CA ALA A 170 14.59 31.24 -22.13
C ALA A 170 15.48 30.22 -22.87
N GLU A 171 15.74 29.09 -22.20
CA GLU A 171 16.18 27.84 -22.82
C GLU A 171 15.01 26.87 -23.00
N LYS A 172 14.96 26.24 -24.18
CA LYS A 172 13.95 25.27 -24.63
C LYS A 172 14.22 23.87 -24.06
N PRO A 173 13.19 23.03 -23.88
CA PRO A 173 13.35 21.64 -23.43
C PRO A 173 13.90 20.73 -24.56
N ALA A 174 14.93 19.94 -24.24
CA ALA A 174 15.50 18.93 -25.14
C ALA A 174 14.59 17.69 -25.27
N GLU A 175 14.63 17.12 -26.48
CA GLU A 175 13.76 16.05 -26.99
C GLU A 175 13.99 14.68 -26.33
N ARG A 176 12.89 13.92 -26.31
CA ARG A 176 12.76 12.56 -25.79
C ARG A 176 13.19 11.55 -26.86
N PRO A 177 14.07 10.59 -26.58
CA PRO A 177 14.39 9.55 -27.56
C PRO A 177 13.22 8.56 -27.73
N ALA A 178 12.94 8.22 -28.99
CA ALA A 178 11.90 7.29 -29.42
C ALA A 178 12.23 5.81 -29.08
N PRO A 179 11.23 4.94 -28.90
CA PRO A 179 11.43 3.51 -28.61
C PRO A 179 11.73 2.69 -29.88
N GLU A 180 12.65 1.73 -29.76
CA GLU A 180 13.03 0.75 -30.79
C GLU A 180 11.93 -0.31 -31.07
N PRO A 181 11.90 -0.91 -32.29
CA PRO A 181 10.85 -1.84 -32.72
C PRO A 181 10.95 -3.25 -32.11
N ALA A 182 9.78 -3.86 -31.92
CA ALA A 182 9.55 -5.15 -31.28
C ALA A 182 10.14 -6.36 -32.03
N ALA A 183 10.68 -7.31 -31.27
CA ALA A 183 11.08 -8.64 -31.72
C ALA A 183 9.87 -9.46 -32.26
N PRO A 184 10.08 -10.41 -33.21
CA PRO A 184 8.99 -11.14 -33.84
C PRO A 184 8.24 -12.05 -32.86
N LYS A 185 6.91 -11.92 -32.86
CA LYS A 185 5.96 -12.70 -32.06
C LYS A 185 6.02 -14.17 -32.48
N ARG A 186 6.33 -15.06 -31.52
CA ARG A 186 6.08 -16.49 -31.68
C ARG A 186 4.56 -16.70 -31.88
N PRO A 187 4.11 -17.55 -32.82
CA PRO A 187 2.68 -17.80 -33.00
C PRO A 187 2.11 -18.39 -31.71
N VAL A 188 1.04 -17.76 -31.21
CA VAL A 188 0.27 -18.29 -30.08
C VAL A 188 -0.58 -19.43 -30.64
N PRO A 189 -0.49 -20.67 -30.11
CA PRO A 189 -1.27 -21.79 -30.61
C PRO A 189 -2.76 -21.50 -30.47
N THR A 190 -3.52 -21.84 -31.51
CA THR A 190 -4.95 -21.55 -31.55
C THR A 190 -5.72 -22.52 -30.63
N PRO A 191 -6.88 -22.12 -30.08
CA PRO A 191 -7.65 -22.97 -29.14
C PRO A 191 -8.01 -24.37 -29.67
N GLY A 192 -8.01 -24.58 -30.99
CA GLY A 192 -8.25 -25.88 -31.60
C GLY A 192 -7.10 -26.88 -31.48
N GLU A 193 -5.88 -26.44 -31.18
CA GLU A 193 -4.70 -27.29 -31.02
C GLU A 193 -4.51 -27.77 -29.57
N VAL A 194 -5.03 -27.02 -28.59
CA VAL A 194 -4.88 -27.33 -27.16
C VAL A 194 -6.07 -28.11 -26.60
N PHE A 195 -7.23 -28.07 -27.26
CA PHE A 195 -8.44 -28.76 -26.82
C PHE A 195 -8.93 -29.76 -27.88
N PRO A 196 -8.62 -31.07 -27.74
CA PRO A 196 -9.16 -32.08 -28.65
C PRO A 196 -10.70 -32.09 -28.57
N ARG A 197 -11.36 -31.82 -29.70
CA ARG A 197 -12.82 -31.87 -29.80
C ARG A 197 -13.32 -33.28 -29.47
N ARG A 198 -14.05 -33.43 -28.37
CA ARG A 198 -14.86 -34.63 -28.12
C ARG A 198 -15.93 -34.70 -29.21
N ARG A 199 -15.84 -35.68 -30.10
CA ARG A 199 -16.94 -35.97 -31.05
C ARG A 199 -18.16 -36.42 -30.22
N PRO A 200 -19.33 -35.78 -30.37
CA PRO A 200 -20.55 -36.25 -29.71
C PRO A 200 -20.99 -37.59 -30.33
N THR A 201 -21.26 -38.58 -29.48
CA THR A 201 -21.82 -39.87 -29.86
C THR A 201 -23.27 -39.69 -30.34
N PRO A 202 -23.68 -40.27 -31.48
CA PRO A 202 -25.05 -40.11 -31.97
C PRO A 202 -26.05 -40.87 -31.06
N PRO A 203 -27.24 -40.30 -30.77
CA PRO A 203 -28.24 -40.96 -29.95
C PRO A 203 -28.86 -42.16 -30.68
N GLN A 204 -28.89 -43.31 -30.01
CA GLN A 204 -29.54 -44.51 -30.51
C GLN A 204 -31.06 -44.31 -30.50
N GLY A 205 -31.69 -44.50 -31.68
CA GLY A 205 -33.11 -44.31 -31.89
C GLY A 205 -33.98 -45.19 -30.99
N ARG A 206 -34.84 -44.54 -30.21
CA ARG A 206 -35.94 -45.16 -29.48
C ARG A 206 -36.98 -45.66 -30.50
N ARG A 207 -37.01 -46.97 -30.73
CA ARG A 207 -38.13 -47.62 -31.43
C ARG A 207 -39.34 -47.64 -30.50
N LEU A 208 -40.42 -47.03 -30.98
CA LEU A 208 -41.78 -47.13 -30.45
C LEU A 208 -42.26 -48.58 -30.64
N ALA A 209 -42.77 -49.19 -29.57
CA ALA A 209 -43.56 -50.41 -29.66
C ALA A 209 -45.01 -50.04 -29.37
N ALA A 210 -45.85 -50.18 -30.40
CA ALA A 210 -47.28 -50.34 -30.28
C ALA A 210 -47.57 -51.84 -30.16
N GLY A 211 -48.53 -52.20 -29.31
CA GLY A 211 -48.98 -53.57 -29.06
C GLY A 211 -49.56 -53.70 -27.66
#